data_AF-A0A947HNB8-F1
#
_entry.id   AF-A0A947HNB8-F1
#
_cell.length_a   1.000
_cell.length_b   1.000
_cell.length_c   1.000
_cell.angle_alpha   90.00
_cell.angle_beta   90.00
_cell.angle_gamma   90.00
#
_symmetry.space_group_name_H-M   'P 1'
#
loop_
_entity.id
_entity.type
_entity.pdbx_description
1 polymer ?
#
loop_
_entity_poly.entity_id
_entity_poly.type
_entity_poly.pdbx_seq_one_letter_code
_entity_poly.pdbx_strand_id
1 'polypeptide(L)'
;AEKPLADSGDFQFMRARYPFSTDAAVEDGFVFVSDAFVAKAVSPRSRILEARRMAALADLRAVGYGTLLHGLLSGTAATTREALLGAGVLAEADWKHADGTEITLDADKGPSSTVWGRPSFMTPLDELDIGKVSESEKLAYDRFRDTYQNYWRTFIDPIGLRIDVDPAKNRIAFDMAIMPLIDGTDYSDLREKAGDASYVPATADGIAQWTIGIGEKSSLRRDIDGLAGLLGRTDINFSWLGDFAFAGMMGGGAVNDLAILSGEVPEIGERRAGRDRDMVPVLDKAPLYAGVQVKNPLAFAATLAALRGFIQTAAPGMLEWGDGGTYRDVPITRVGAKTSNFDLGHDADLVYAIPAGVFVVSFDRGALDRLIDQVLDGTQVRLPKEGEANASPTQADFRVAVGEDDPSLRTLGYLVMEGEAVRQWQVAHRDAELFVRTFGVLPVGDAGKRKALAYLGFEPAVTQGGAFELAGNGRLTHSIYGTIAEPNLVALPVEGSPLGKLIDGLASLGLQLGFEGEGQTSGLHVTGAWTRTK
;
A
#
# COMPACT_ATOMS: atom_id res chain seq x y z
N ALA A 1 18.73 8.86 36.27
CA ALA A 1 17.27 9.05 36.43
C ALA A 1 16.73 9.40 35.07
N GLU A 2 15.79 8.63 34.53
CA GLU A 2 15.10 8.99 33.29
C GLU A 2 14.37 10.32 33.53
N LYS A 3 14.56 11.27 32.63
CA LYS A 3 13.84 12.54 32.70
C LYS A 3 12.37 12.29 32.37
N PRO A 4 11.42 12.96 33.04
CA PRO A 4 10.03 12.96 32.62
C PRO A 4 9.92 13.31 31.13
N LEU A 5 8.98 12.68 30.41
CA LEU A 5 8.73 12.96 28.99
C LEU A 5 8.45 14.46 28.75
N ALA A 6 7.77 15.11 29.69
CA ALA A 6 7.48 16.55 29.66
C ALA A 6 8.73 17.45 29.66
N ASP A 7 9.86 16.93 30.13
CA ASP A 7 11.16 17.63 30.16
C ASP A 7 12.02 17.31 28.93
N SER A 8 11.53 16.46 28.03
CA SER A 8 12.23 16.12 26.79
C SER A 8 12.04 17.23 25.75
N GLY A 9 13.13 17.71 25.16
CA GLY A 9 13.10 18.84 24.23
C GLY A 9 12.33 18.53 22.94
N ASP A 10 12.43 17.30 22.44
CA ASP A 10 11.69 16.81 21.27
C ASP A 10 10.17 16.76 21.53
N PHE A 11 9.76 16.30 22.72
CA PHE A 11 8.35 16.31 23.14
C PHE A 11 7.81 17.73 23.30
N GLN A 12 8.55 18.63 23.96
CA GLN A 12 8.16 20.03 24.11
C GLN A 12 8.04 20.73 22.75
N PHE A 13 8.97 20.45 21.84
CA PHE A 13 8.92 20.96 20.48
C PHE A 13 7.68 20.46 19.73
N MET A 14 7.39 19.15 19.78
CA MET A 14 6.19 18.61 19.13
C MET A 14 4.91 19.13 19.75
N ARG A 15 4.87 19.35 21.07
CA ARG A 15 3.71 19.98 21.74
C ARG A 15 3.59 21.48 21.50
N ALA A 16 4.65 22.17 21.12
CA ALA A 16 4.56 23.55 20.65
C ALA A 16 3.92 23.62 19.24
N ARG A 17 4.20 22.63 18.38
CA ARG A 17 3.60 22.52 17.04
C ARG A 17 2.17 21.96 17.07
N TYR A 18 1.91 21.02 17.97
CA TYR A 18 0.59 20.48 18.26
C TYR A 18 0.19 20.86 19.69
N PRO A 19 -0.20 22.14 19.92
CA PRO A 19 -0.67 22.59 21.23
C PRO A 19 -1.79 21.68 21.72
N PHE A 20 -1.67 21.26 22.99
CA PHE A 20 -2.76 20.54 23.62
C PHE A 20 -4.02 21.41 23.61
N SER A 21 -5.11 20.83 23.13
CA SER A 21 -6.44 21.42 23.19
C SER A 21 -7.33 20.49 23.98
N THR A 22 -8.15 21.05 24.88
CA THR A 22 -9.26 20.32 25.51
C THR A 22 -10.50 20.30 24.63
N ASP A 23 -10.49 21.01 23.51
CA ASP A 23 -11.55 20.95 22.52
C ASP A 23 -11.39 19.69 21.68
N ALA A 24 -12.32 18.75 21.86
CA ALA A 24 -12.37 17.51 21.10
C ALA A 24 -12.54 17.74 19.59
N ALA A 25 -13.01 18.92 19.16
CA ALA A 25 -13.05 19.29 17.74
C ALA A 25 -11.66 19.62 17.15
N VAL A 26 -10.58 19.52 17.95
CA VAL A 26 -9.21 19.88 17.57
C VAL A 26 -8.22 18.71 17.77
N GLU A 27 -8.39 17.88 18.80
CA GLU A 27 -7.52 16.73 19.11
C GLU A 27 -8.30 15.66 19.91
N ASP A 28 -8.50 14.48 19.34
CA ASP A 28 -8.99 13.30 20.06
C ASP A 28 -7.86 12.40 20.56
N GLY A 29 -6.70 12.46 19.89
CA GLY A 29 -5.53 11.69 20.26
C GLY A 29 -4.24 12.32 19.78
N PHE A 30 -3.18 12.14 20.57
CA PHE A 30 -1.83 12.53 20.22
C PHE A 30 -0.87 11.35 20.43
N VAL A 31 -0.19 10.95 19.37
CA VAL A 31 0.86 9.94 19.40
C VAL A 31 2.19 10.63 19.20
N PHE A 32 3.15 10.29 20.05
CA PHE A 32 4.50 10.82 20.00
C PHE A 32 5.52 9.69 19.97
N VAL A 33 6.40 9.72 18.97
CA VAL A 33 7.55 8.84 18.87
C VAL A 33 8.78 9.68 19.14
N SER A 34 9.48 9.41 20.24
CA SER A 34 10.66 10.18 20.64
C SER A 34 11.92 9.73 19.91
N ASP A 35 12.91 10.63 19.88
CA ASP A 35 14.26 10.30 19.40
C ASP A 35 14.83 9.09 20.18
N ALA A 36 14.71 9.13 21.51
CA ALA A 36 15.16 8.05 22.38
C ALA A 36 14.52 6.69 22.06
N PHE A 37 13.23 6.67 21.68
CA PHE A 37 12.55 5.42 21.30
C PHE A 37 13.13 4.84 20.02
N VAL A 38 13.26 5.64 18.97
CA VAL A 38 13.76 5.14 17.69
C VAL A 38 15.25 4.80 17.79
N ALA A 39 16.06 5.59 18.53
CA ALA A 39 17.45 5.26 18.84
C ALA A 39 17.58 3.89 19.51
N LYS A 40 16.69 3.59 20.47
CA LYS A 40 16.60 2.27 21.09
C LYS A 40 16.18 1.20 20.09
N ALA A 41 15.19 1.47 19.23
CA ALA A 41 14.67 0.51 18.25
C ALA A 41 15.74 0.10 17.20
N VAL A 42 16.59 1.03 16.77
CA VAL A 42 17.67 0.78 15.78
C VAL A 42 19.01 0.42 16.42
N SER A 43 19.07 0.36 17.74
CA SER A 43 20.30 0.03 18.48
C SER A 43 20.81 -1.39 18.15
N PRO A 44 22.12 -1.65 18.31
CA PRO A 44 22.69 -2.98 18.09
C PRO A 44 21.98 -4.05 18.92
N ARG A 45 21.68 -3.73 20.18
CA ARG A 45 20.99 -4.64 21.10
C ARG A 45 19.62 -5.04 20.55
N SER A 46 18.78 -4.08 20.18
CA SER A 46 17.41 -4.35 19.71
C SER A 46 17.41 -5.16 18.42
N ARG A 47 18.22 -4.77 17.42
CA ARG A 47 18.26 -5.45 16.12
C ARG A 47 18.83 -6.86 16.19
N ILE A 48 19.87 -7.08 17.01
CA ILE A 48 20.42 -8.42 17.20
C ILE A 48 19.45 -9.30 17.98
N LEU A 49 18.83 -8.81 19.05
CA LEU A 49 17.82 -9.58 19.79
C LEU A 49 16.58 -9.86 18.95
N GLU A 50 16.15 -8.93 18.10
CA GLU A 50 15.06 -9.13 17.16
C GLU A 50 15.37 -10.28 16.19
N ALA A 51 16.57 -10.29 15.60
CA ALA A 51 17.01 -11.37 14.72
C ALA A 51 17.09 -12.72 15.44
N ARG A 52 17.67 -12.77 16.65
CA ARG A 52 17.69 -13.98 17.49
C ARG A 52 16.29 -14.46 17.84
N ARG A 53 15.37 -13.55 18.18
CA ARG A 53 13.97 -13.87 18.49
C ARG A 53 13.25 -14.43 17.27
N MET A 54 13.51 -13.91 16.07
CA MET A 54 12.95 -14.47 14.83
C MET A 54 13.45 -15.89 14.58
N ALA A 55 14.74 -16.16 14.79
CA ALA A 55 15.29 -17.51 14.70
C ALA A 55 14.67 -18.44 15.75
N ALA A 56 14.60 -18.01 17.02
CA ALA A 56 13.99 -18.78 18.10
C ALA A 56 12.51 -19.07 17.85
N LEU A 57 11.76 -18.13 17.25
CA LEU A 57 10.37 -18.35 16.83
C LEU A 57 10.29 -19.43 15.74
N ALA A 58 11.22 -19.44 14.79
CA ALA A 58 11.29 -20.47 13.76
C ALA A 58 11.56 -21.86 14.37
N ASP A 59 12.51 -21.96 15.32
CA ASP A 59 12.80 -23.21 16.03
C ASP A 59 11.59 -23.72 16.83
N LEU A 60 10.91 -22.84 17.58
CA LEU A 60 9.69 -23.20 18.32
C LEU A 60 8.59 -23.70 17.37
N ARG A 61 8.41 -23.03 16.23
CA ARG A 61 7.46 -23.44 15.20
C ARG A 61 7.85 -24.76 14.55
N ALA A 62 9.13 -25.04 14.36
CA ALA A 62 9.59 -26.32 13.82
C ALA A 62 9.15 -27.49 14.71
N VAL A 63 9.27 -27.36 16.03
CA VAL A 63 8.75 -28.37 16.98
C VAL A 63 7.22 -28.50 16.88
N GLY A 64 6.50 -27.38 16.82
CA GLY A 64 5.04 -27.38 16.65
C GLY A 64 4.59 -28.08 15.35
N TYR A 65 5.24 -27.75 14.23
CA TYR A 65 4.99 -28.40 12.94
C TYR A 65 5.45 -29.86 12.91
N GLY A 66 6.49 -30.23 13.65
CA GLY A 66 6.89 -31.63 13.84
C GLY A 66 5.79 -32.46 14.52
N THR A 67 5.15 -31.92 15.55
CA THR A 67 3.97 -32.55 16.17
C THR A 67 2.81 -32.70 15.19
N LEU A 68 2.55 -31.66 14.40
CA LEU A 68 1.50 -31.67 13.40
C LEU A 68 1.78 -32.69 12.28
N LEU A 69 3.02 -32.79 11.80
CA LEU A 69 3.44 -33.77 10.82
C LEU A 69 3.30 -35.19 11.36
N HIS A 70 3.72 -35.44 12.61
CA HIS A 70 3.51 -36.73 13.26
C HIS A 70 2.03 -37.10 13.33
N GLY A 71 1.18 -36.16 13.74
CA GLY A 71 -0.26 -36.36 13.81
C GLY A 71 -0.88 -36.69 12.46
N LEU A 72 -0.44 -36.00 11.41
CA LEU A 72 -0.87 -36.28 10.05
C LEU A 72 -0.50 -37.70 9.60
N LEU A 73 0.70 -38.17 9.93
CA LEU A 73 1.22 -39.47 9.49
C LEU A 73 0.68 -40.65 10.31
N SER A 74 0.50 -40.47 11.62
CA SER A 74 0.13 -41.54 12.55
C SER A 74 -1.34 -41.50 13.00
N GLY A 75 -2.05 -40.42 12.68
CA GLY A 75 -3.42 -40.16 13.15
C GLY A 75 -3.51 -39.71 14.61
N THR A 76 -2.38 -39.55 15.31
CA THR A 76 -2.33 -39.08 16.70
C THR A 76 -1.15 -38.15 16.94
N ALA A 77 -1.38 -37.04 17.64
CA ALA A 77 -0.30 -36.11 17.98
C ALA A 77 0.70 -36.75 18.97
N ALA A 78 1.97 -36.79 18.62
CA ALA A 78 3.03 -37.04 19.59
C ALA A 78 3.30 -35.73 20.34
N THR A 79 3.05 -35.76 21.65
CA THR A 79 3.15 -34.58 22.53
C THR A 79 4.35 -34.65 23.46
N THR A 80 5.29 -35.57 23.21
CA THR A 80 6.55 -35.70 23.95
C THR A 80 7.74 -35.71 23.00
N ARG A 81 8.89 -35.26 23.52
CA ARG A 81 10.15 -35.24 22.78
C ARG A 81 10.57 -36.63 22.31
N GLU A 82 10.48 -37.62 23.20
CA GLU A 82 10.91 -39.00 22.92
C GLU A 82 10.08 -39.63 21.80
N ALA A 83 8.78 -39.34 21.76
CA ALA A 83 7.90 -39.85 20.70
C ALA A 83 8.23 -39.21 19.35
N LEU A 84 8.50 -37.90 19.31
CA LEU A 84 8.84 -37.20 18.06
C LEU A 84 10.22 -37.59 17.53
N LEU A 85 11.20 -37.80 18.42
CA LEU A 85 12.51 -38.35 18.07
C LEU A 85 12.40 -39.79 17.56
N GLY A 86 11.64 -40.63 18.27
CA GLY A 86 11.41 -42.03 17.88
C GLY A 86 10.70 -42.17 16.53
N ALA A 87 9.83 -41.23 16.20
CA ALA A 87 9.16 -41.17 14.89
C ALA A 87 10.03 -40.58 13.76
N GLY A 88 11.19 -39.98 14.09
CA GLY A 88 12.10 -39.40 13.10
C GLY A 88 11.58 -38.15 12.41
N VAL A 89 10.55 -37.49 12.96
CA VAL A 89 10.02 -36.21 12.42
C VAL A 89 10.83 -35.00 12.90
N LEU A 90 11.58 -35.17 13.98
CA LEU A 90 12.52 -34.18 14.54
C LEU A 90 13.81 -34.90 14.95
N ALA A 91 14.93 -34.19 14.84
CA ALA A 91 16.24 -34.60 15.31
C ALA A 91 16.56 -33.97 16.68
N GLU A 92 17.58 -34.48 17.36
CA GLU A 92 18.06 -33.94 18.64
C GLU A 92 18.44 -32.45 18.57
N ALA A 93 18.91 -32.00 17.40
CA ALA A 93 19.28 -30.60 17.18
C ALA A 93 18.07 -29.65 17.19
N ASP A 94 16.88 -30.12 16.81
CA ASP A 94 15.66 -29.30 16.72
C ASP A 94 15.10 -28.92 18.10
N TRP A 95 15.59 -29.55 19.17
CA TRP A 95 15.17 -29.31 20.55
C TRP A 95 15.99 -28.23 21.26
N LYS A 96 16.81 -27.50 20.51
CA LYS A 96 17.67 -26.44 21.03
C LYS A 96 17.66 -25.26 20.09
N HIS A 97 17.63 -24.08 20.67
CA HIS A 97 17.92 -22.86 19.95
C HIS A 97 19.39 -22.79 19.55
N ALA A 98 19.71 -21.88 18.64
CA ALA A 98 21.10 -21.62 18.24
C ALA A 98 22.02 -21.21 19.41
N ASP A 99 21.46 -20.63 20.48
CA ASP A 99 22.19 -20.29 21.71
C ASP A 99 22.33 -21.46 22.70
N GLY A 100 21.79 -22.63 22.36
CA GLY A 100 21.80 -23.85 23.17
C GLY A 100 20.67 -23.95 24.19
N THR A 101 19.81 -22.93 24.31
CA THR A 101 18.64 -22.98 25.19
C THR A 101 17.69 -24.08 24.74
N GLU A 102 17.23 -24.89 25.69
CA GLU A 102 16.36 -26.03 25.39
C GLU A 102 14.93 -25.61 25.05
N ILE A 103 14.34 -26.33 24.11
CA ILE A 103 12.92 -26.29 23.81
C ILE A 103 12.24 -27.44 24.55
N THR A 104 11.13 -27.15 25.19
CA THR A 104 10.28 -28.11 25.88
C THR A 104 8.95 -28.22 25.15
N LEU A 105 8.31 -29.38 25.21
CA LEU A 105 6.99 -29.60 24.64
C LEU A 105 6.01 -30.01 25.73
N ASP A 106 4.91 -29.28 25.83
CA ASP A 106 3.77 -29.60 26.68
C ASP A 106 2.56 -29.91 25.80
N ALA A 107 1.79 -30.95 26.16
CA ALA A 107 0.68 -31.43 25.34
C ALA A 107 -0.43 -30.38 25.11
N ASP A 108 -0.71 -29.56 26.11
CA ASP A 108 -1.79 -28.56 26.06
C ASP A 108 -1.29 -27.18 25.66
N LYS A 109 -0.05 -26.84 26.03
CA LYS A 109 0.52 -25.51 25.83
C LYS A 109 1.49 -25.43 24.65
N GLY A 110 1.83 -26.55 24.04
CA GLY A 110 2.71 -26.62 22.88
C GLY A 110 4.19 -26.34 23.22
N PRO A 111 5.04 -26.14 22.20
CA PRO A 111 6.46 -25.87 22.37
C PRO A 111 6.71 -24.57 23.15
N SER A 112 7.70 -24.59 24.03
CA SER A 112 8.12 -23.42 24.81
C SER A 112 9.60 -23.41 25.15
N SER A 113 10.12 -22.20 25.31
CA SER A 113 11.45 -21.91 25.81
C SER A 113 11.33 -21.03 27.06
N THR A 114 12.15 -21.31 28.08
CA THR A 114 12.21 -20.49 29.30
C THR A 114 12.75 -19.09 29.03
N VAL A 115 13.55 -18.92 27.98
CA VAL A 115 14.14 -17.63 27.57
C VAL A 115 13.28 -16.96 26.51
N TRP A 116 12.89 -17.70 25.47
CA TRP A 116 12.28 -17.11 24.27
C TRP A 116 10.75 -17.08 24.28
N GLY A 117 10.11 -17.80 25.21
CA GLY A 117 8.65 -17.82 25.33
C GLY A 117 8.00 -18.90 24.46
N ARG A 118 6.92 -18.55 23.77
CA ARG A 118 6.08 -19.46 22.96
C ARG A 118 5.79 -18.87 21.58
N PRO A 119 5.43 -19.68 20.57
CA PRO A 119 5.08 -19.18 19.24
C PRO A 119 4.04 -18.06 19.21
N SER A 120 3.02 -18.13 20.07
CA SER A 120 1.96 -17.11 20.17
C SER A 120 2.32 -15.90 21.01
N PHE A 121 3.38 -15.99 21.82
CA PHE A 121 3.80 -14.94 22.74
C PHE A 121 5.30 -15.10 23.07
N MET A 122 6.13 -14.47 22.26
CA MET A 122 7.58 -14.44 22.44
C MET A 122 7.95 -13.46 23.55
N THR A 123 9.03 -13.74 24.27
CA THR A 123 9.56 -12.82 25.30
C THR A 123 9.89 -11.44 24.70
N PRO A 124 9.44 -10.33 25.30
CA PRO A 124 9.79 -8.98 24.86
C PRO A 124 11.31 -8.75 24.86
N LEU A 125 11.81 -7.97 23.90
CA LEU A 125 13.26 -7.74 23.75
C LEU A 125 13.89 -7.08 24.98
N ASP A 126 13.12 -6.28 25.70
CA ASP A 126 13.57 -5.59 26.92
C ASP A 126 13.77 -6.52 28.11
N GLU A 127 13.14 -7.70 28.09
CA GLU A 127 13.27 -8.73 29.14
C GLU A 127 14.41 -9.72 28.84
N LEU A 128 15.08 -9.60 27.68
CA LEU A 128 16.14 -10.50 27.24
C LEU A 128 17.54 -9.92 27.51
N ASP A 129 18.42 -10.69 28.13
CA ASP A 129 19.81 -10.29 28.31
C ASP A 129 20.67 -10.55 27.07
N ILE A 130 21.59 -9.63 26.76
CA ILE A 130 22.60 -9.83 25.72
C ILE A 130 24.00 -9.64 26.31
N GLY A 131 24.77 -10.73 26.37
CA GLY A 131 26.14 -10.71 26.87
C GLY A 131 27.15 -10.42 25.78
N LYS A 132 27.39 -11.41 24.90
CA LYS A 132 28.31 -11.31 23.76
C LYS A 132 27.55 -11.50 22.44
N VAL A 133 28.07 -10.86 21.41
CA VAL A 133 27.60 -11.00 20.03
C VAL A 133 28.66 -11.76 19.23
N SER A 134 28.22 -12.56 18.27
CA SER A 134 29.14 -13.24 17.35
C SER A 134 29.71 -12.26 16.32
N GLU A 135 30.76 -12.68 15.63
CA GLU A 135 31.32 -11.91 14.52
C GLU A 135 30.30 -11.76 13.37
N SER A 136 29.51 -12.81 13.09
CA SER A 136 28.47 -12.76 12.05
C SER A 136 27.35 -11.78 12.41
N GLU A 137 26.92 -11.73 13.68
CA GLU A 137 25.93 -10.77 14.16
C GLU A 137 26.46 -9.34 14.10
N LYS A 138 27.72 -9.15 14.49
CA LYS A 138 28.39 -7.85 14.36
C LYS A 138 28.42 -7.40 12.90
N LEU A 139 28.83 -8.27 11.97
CA LEU A 139 28.88 -7.95 10.55
C LEU A 139 27.48 -7.67 9.98
N ALA A 140 26.47 -8.44 10.38
CA ALA A 140 25.08 -8.22 9.97
C ALA A 140 24.56 -6.87 10.49
N TYR A 141 24.85 -6.54 11.76
CA TYR A 141 24.49 -5.24 12.30
C TYR A 141 25.28 -4.10 11.67
N ASP A 142 26.58 -4.28 11.39
CA ASP A 142 27.39 -3.26 10.71
C ASP A 142 26.83 -3.01 9.29
N ARG A 143 26.41 -4.04 8.55
CA ARG A 143 25.70 -3.88 7.26
C ARG A 143 24.35 -3.20 7.42
N PHE A 144 23.57 -3.58 8.44
CA PHE A 144 22.31 -2.92 8.75
C PHE A 144 22.55 -1.45 9.07
N ARG A 145 23.53 -1.13 9.92
CA ARG A 145 23.91 0.25 10.27
C ARG A 145 24.38 0.98 9.05
N ASP A 146 25.25 0.42 8.21
CA ASP A 146 25.77 1.12 7.05
C ASP A 146 24.65 1.37 6.03
N THR A 147 23.74 0.42 5.84
CA THR A 147 22.52 0.62 5.05
C THR A 147 21.61 1.66 5.67
N TYR A 148 21.26 1.49 6.94
CA TYR A 148 20.38 2.37 7.69
C TYR A 148 20.96 3.78 7.76
N GLN A 149 22.25 3.96 8.02
CA GLN A 149 22.93 5.23 7.98
C GLN A 149 23.05 5.75 6.55
N ASN A 150 23.25 4.93 5.52
CA ASN A 150 23.17 5.42 4.15
C ASN A 150 21.80 6.04 3.82
N TYR A 151 20.74 5.62 4.51
CA TYR A 151 19.39 6.21 4.43
C TYR A 151 19.07 7.24 5.54
N TRP A 152 19.70 7.18 6.72
CA TRP A 152 19.36 7.92 7.95
C TRP A 152 20.65 8.31 8.71
N ARG A 153 21.35 9.35 8.21
CA ARG A 153 22.76 9.61 8.57
C ARG A 153 23.04 10.21 9.96
N THR A 154 22.13 10.97 10.59
CA THR A 154 22.56 11.79 11.76
C THR A 154 21.52 12.01 12.86
N PHE A 155 20.24 12.14 12.53
CA PHE A 155 19.18 12.36 13.51
C PHE A 155 18.09 11.30 13.35
N ILE A 156 17.32 11.16 14.40
CA ILE A 156 16.22 10.24 14.47
C ILE A 156 15.01 11.12 14.73
N ASP A 157 14.10 11.14 13.76
CA ASP A 157 13.10 12.19 13.67
C ASP A 157 12.00 11.93 14.70
N PRO A 158 11.79 12.80 15.70
CA PRO A 158 10.57 12.74 16.47
C PRO A 158 9.37 12.81 15.52
N ILE A 159 8.38 11.96 15.79
CA ILE A 159 7.12 11.93 15.06
C ILE A 159 6.03 12.41 16.00
N GLY A 160 5.37 13.50 15.63
CA GLY A 160 4.13 13.94 16.25
C GLY A 160 2.96 13.59 15.33
N LEU A 161 1.96 12.87 15.85
CA LEU A 161 0.74 12.53 15.12
C LEU A 161 -0.46 12.95 15.95
N ARG A 162 -1.24 13.89 15.41
CA ARG A 162 -2.54 14.28 15.95
C ARG A 162 -3.64 13.55 15.20
N ILE A 163 -4.62 13.04 15.94
CA ILE A 163 -5.78 12.30 15.42
C ILE A 163 -7.04 13.09 15.77
N ASP A 164 -7.91 13.25 14.79
CA ASP A 164 -9.22 13.90 14.87
C ASP A 164 -10.28 12.91 14.38
N VAL A 165 -11.28 12.64 15.18
CA VAL A 165 -12.39 11.74 14.89
C VAL A 165 -13.66 12.56 14.96
N ASP A 166 -14.31 12.74 13.81
CA ASP A 166 -15.59 13.43 13.69
C ASP A 166 -16.70 12.40 13.40
N PRO A 167 -17.44 11.93 14.43
CA PRO A 167 -18.52 10.97 14.24
C PRO A 167 -19.69 11.54 13.44
N ALA A 168 -19.92 12.85 13.48
CA ALA A 168 -21.03 13.48 12.76
C ALA A 168 -20.79 13.50 11.24
N LYS A 169 -19.52 13.56 10.82
CA LYS A 169 -19.10 13.46 9.42
C LYS A 169 -18.59 12.06 9.02
N ASN A 170 -18.65 11.08 9.93
CA ASN A 170 -18.06 9.75 9.72
C ASN A 170 -16.59 9.82 9.25
N ARG A 171 -15.81 10.76 9.79
CA ARG A 171 -14.46 11.07 9.31
C ARG A 171 -13.43 10.84 10.40
N ILE A 172 -12.32 10.22 10.04
CA ILE A 172 -11.10 10.14 10.85
C ILE A 172 -10.02 10.87 10.07
N ALA A 173 -9.48 11.94 10.63
CA ALA A 173 -8.36 12.68 10.08
C ALA A 173 -7.12 12.52 10.95
N PHE A 174 -5.96 12.66 10.33
CA PHE A 174 -4.71 12.73 11.05
C PHE A 174 -3.79 13.78 10.44
N ASP A 175 -2.90 14.28 11.29
CA ASP A 175 -1.93 15.31 10.97
C ASP A 175 -0.61 14.91 11.64
N MET A 176 0.37 14.55 10.81
CA MET A 176 1.65 14.02 11.22
C MET A 176 2.77 14.97 10.80
N ALA A 177 3.69 15.24 11.73
CA ALA A 177 4.96 15.91 11.43
C ALA A 177 6.13 14.99 11.78
N ILE A 178 7.07 14.88 10.84
CA ILE A 178 8.34 14.18 10.99
C ILE A 178 9.44 15.21 10.77
N MET A 179 10.25 15.49 11.81
CA MET A 179 11.26 16.56 11.75
C MET A 179 12.51 16.23 12.56
N PRO A 180 13.71 16.62 12.09
CA PRO A 180 14.02 17.16 10.77
C PRO A 180 14.19 16.06 9.70
N LEU A 181 13.69 16.27 8.48
CA LEU A 181 13.97 15.41 7.32
C LEU A 181 15.47 15.31 7.07
N ILE A 182 15.96 14.08 7.00
CA ILE A 182 17.34 13.77 6.69
C ILE A 182 17.59 13.84 5.18
N ASP A 183 18.65 14.52 4.79
CA ASP A 183 19.17 14.53 3.42
C ASP A 183 19.52 13.11 2.94
N GLY A 184 18.99 12.68 1.79
CA GLY A 184 19.26 11.37 1.18
C GLY A 184 18.24 10.26 1.49
N THR A 185 17.06 10.62 2.01
CA THR A 185 15.91 9.72 2.15
C THR A 185 15.06 9.67 0.87
N ASP A 186 14.22 8.65 0.69
CA ASP A 186 13.19 8.61 -0.37
C ASP A 186 12.29 9.87 -0.34
N TYR A 187 12.15 10.51 0.82
CA TYR A 187 11.44 11.77 0.99
C TYR A 187 12.19 12.96 0.39
N SER A 188 13.54 12.97 0.44
CA SER A 188 14.33 13.99 -0.25
C SER A 188 14.25 13.84 -1.77
N ASP A 189 14.17 12.62 -2.29
CA ASP A 189 13.91 12.35 -3.71
C ASP A 189 12.50 12.80 -4.12
N LEU A 190 11.49 12.54 -3.28
CA LEU A 190 10.12 13.03 -3.51
C LEU A 190 10.08 14.56 -3.46
N ARG A 191 10.79 15.19 -2.51
CA ARG A 191 10.93 16.65 -2.43
C ARG A 191 11.64 17.21 -3.67
N GLU A 192 12.71 16.56 -4.14
CA GLU A 192 13.43 17.00 -5.33
C GLU A 192 12.54 16.88 -6.57
N LYS A 193 11.74 15.81 -6.68
CA LYS A 193 10.80 15.59 -7.78
C LYS A 193 9.62 16.55 -7.76
N ALA A 194 8.99 16.74 -6.59
CA ALA A 194 7.84 17.63 -6.44
C ALA A 194 8.26 19.12 -6.49
N GLY A 195 9.44 19.44 -5.97
CA GLY A 195 9.90 20.81 -5.75
C GLY A 195 8.97 21.59 -4.80
N ASP A 196 9.12 22.91 -4.78
CA ASP A 196 8.41 23.80 -3.83
C ASP A 196 7.03 24.27 -4.33
N ALA A 197 6.48 23.64 -5.38
CA ALA A 197 5.17 24.01 -5.92
C ALA A 197 4.03 23.45 -5.08
N SER A 198 3.04 24.29 -4.80
CA SER A 198 1.85 23.92 -4.04
C SER A 198 0.59 23.99 -4.88
N TYR A 199 -0.38 23.16 -4.53
CA TYR A 199 -1.67 23.12 -5.20
C TYR A 199 -2.78 22.76 -4.22
N VAL A 200 -4.02 22.96 -4.65
CA VAL A 200 -5.22 22.49 -3.94
C VAL A 200 -5.62 21.14 -4.53
N PRO A 201 -5.63 20.05 -3.73
CA PRO A 201 -5.99 18.71 -4.21
C PRO A 201 -7.41 18.63 -4.76
N ALA A 202 -7.64 17.63 -5.59
CA ALA A 202 -8.96 17.34 -6.15
C ALA A 202 -9.97 17.02 -5.05
N THR A 203 -11.20 17.47 -5.24
CA THR A 203 -12.37 17.10 -4.42
C THR A 203 -13.36 16.25 -5.20
N ALA A 204 -13.07 15.92 -6.45
CA ALA A 204 -13.92 15.08 -7.28
C ALA A 204 -14.08 13.67 -6.69
N ASP A 205 -15.26 13.11 -6.91
CA ASP A 205 -15.63 11.74 -6.54
C ASP A 205 -15.45 10.78 -7.71
N GLY A 206 -15.42 9.47 -7.41
CA GLY A 206 -15.27 8.42 -8.42
C GLY A 206 -13.87 8.43 -9.06
N ILE A 207 -12.84 8.83 -8.32
CA ILE A 207 -11.46 8.86 -8.82
C ILE A 207 -10.51 8.15 -7.85
N ALA A 208 -9.45 7.56 -8.41
CA ALA A 208 -8.23 7.26 -7.69
C ALA A 208 -7.07 7.98 -8.40
N GLN A 209 -6.48 8.98 -7.75
CA GLN A 209 -5.55 9.93 -8.37
C GLN A 209 -4.31 10.12 -7.52
N TRP A 210 -3.17 10.19 -8.20
CA TRP A 210 -1.93 10.71 -7.68
C TRP A 210 -1.67 12.09 -8.29
N THR A 211 -1.32 13.05 -7.47
CA THR A 211 -0.92 14.39 -7.90
C THR A 211 0.45 14.72 -7.32
N ILE A 212 1.24 15.47 -8.08
CA ILE A 212 2.52 15.99 -7.65
C ILE A 212 2.64 17.46 -8.07
N GLY A 213 3.22 18.27 -7.20
CA GLY A 213 3.68 19.62 -7.52
C GLY A 213 4.88 19.54 -8.46
N ILE A 214 5.10 20.60 -9.24
CA ILE A 214 6.25 20.71 -10.13
C ILE A 214 6.91 22.08 -9.93
N GLY A 215 7.70 22.18 -8.87
CA GLY A 215 8.46 23.39 -8.55
C GLY A 215 9.45 23.78 -9.65
N GLU A 216 9.85 25.06 -9.69
CA GLU A 216 10.81 25.57 -10.69
C GLU A 216 12.15 24.84 -10.65
N LYS A 217 12.56 24.36 -9.47
CA LYS A 217 13.81 23.62 -9.25
C LYS A 217 13.65 22.10 -9.23
N SER A 218 12.47 21.58 -9.57
CA SER A 218 12.22 20.13 -9.54
C SER A 218 13.19 19.36 -10.44
N SER A 219 13.65 18.18 -9.99
CA SER A 219 14.41 17.25 -10.83
C SER A 219 13.57 16.77 -12.02
N LEU A 220 12.25 16.66 -11.85
CA LEU A 220 11.35 16.29 -12.94
C LEU A 220 11.49 17.20 -14.16
N ARG A 221 11.63 18.53 -13.97
CA ARG A 221 11.91 19.47 -15.07
C ARG A 221 13.24 19.13 -15.77
N ARG A 222 14.30 18.82 -15.00
CA ARG A 222 15.62 18.45 -15.54
C ARG A 222 15.61 17.11 -16.27
N ASP A 223 14.91 16.12 -15.74
CA ASP A 223 14.80 14.78 -16.33
C ASP A 223 14.07 14.86 -17.68
N ILE A 224 13.00 15.65 -17.74
CA ILE A 224 12.25 15.91 -18.97
C ILE A 224 13.12 16.69 -19.99
N ASP A 225 13.87 17.70 -19.55
CA ASP A 225 14.83 18.41 -20.42
C ASP A 225 15.93 17.47 -20.94
N GLY A 226 16.39 16.53 -20.11
CA GLY A 226 17.35 15.49 -20.47
C GLY A 226 16.81 14.52 -21.53
N LEU A 227 15.53 14.14 -21.43
CA LEU A 227 14.85 13.33 -22.44
C LEU A 227 14.80 14.06 -23.80
N ALA A 228 14.55 15.37 -23.80
CA ALA A 228 14.59 16.20 -25.01
C ALA A 228 15.95 16.14 -25.70
N GLY A 229 17.03 16.23 -24.90
CA GLY A 229 18.40 16.09 -25.36
C GLY A 229 18.70 14.72 -25.97
N LEU A 230 18.19 13.65 -25.36
CA LEU A 230 18.37 12.27 -25.83
C LEU A 230 17.62 12.00 -27.14
N LEU A 231 16.45 12.62 -27.33
CA LEU A 231 15.72 12.62 -28.60
C LEU A 231 16.38 13.51 -29.67
N GLY A 232 17.49 14.20 -29.35
CA GLY A 232 18.22 15.08 -30.27
C GLY A 232 17.45 16.36 -30.62
N ARG A 233 16.50 16.77 -29.78
CA ARG A 233 15.58 17.88 -30.04
C ARG A 233 15.81 18.99 -29.03
N THR A 234 16.63 19.97 -29.41
CA THR A 234 16.83 21.22 -28.64
C THR A 234 15.71 22.23 -28.86
N ASP A 235 14.79 21.96 -29.79
CA ASP A 235 13.62 22.77 -30.12
C ASP A 235 12.39 22.47 -29.26
N ILE A 236 12.39 21.34 -28.54
CA ILE A 236 11.36 21.00 -27.56
C ILE A 236 11.77 21.61 -26.23
N ASN A 237 11.09 22.69 -25.83
CA ASN A 237 11.34 23.40 -24.57
C ASN A 237 10.15 23.22 -23.63
N PHE A 238 10.37 22.64 -22.45
CA PHE A 238 9.34 22.35 -21.45
C PHE A 238 9.04 23.52 -20.50
N SER A 239 9.45 24.74 -20.85
CA SER A 239 9.09 25.99 -20.16
C SER A 239 7.58 26.25 -20.06
N TRP A 240 6.74 25.50 -20.78
CA TRP A 240 5.29 25.55 -20.66
C TRP A 240 4.75 24.82 -19.42
N LEU A 241 5.55 23.94 -18.82
CA LEU A 241 5.15 23.11 -17.68
C LEU A 241 4.80 23.99 -16.49
N GLY A 242 3.56 23.84 -16.01
CA GLY A 242 3.05 24.53 -14.82
C GLY A 242 3.49 23.86 -13.53
N ASP A 243 2.72 24.09 -12.47
CA ASP A 243 3.15 23.85 -11.10
C ASP A 243 2.56 22.54 -10.53
N PHE A 244 1.77 21.79 -11.30
CA PHE A 244 1.30 20.46 -10.91
C PHE A 244 1.07 19.55 -12.11
N ALA A 245 1.16 18.24 -11.87
CA ALA A 245 0.66 17.19 -12.74
C ALA A 245 -0.07 16.12 -11.92
N PHE A 246 -1.00 15.43 -12.56
CA PHE A 246 -1.74 14.34 -11.97
C PHE A 246 -1.92 13.18 -12.95
N ALA A 247 -2.06 11.99 -12.41
CA ALA A 247 -2.48 10.82 -13.15
C ALA A 247 -3.38 9.97 -12.26
N GLY A 248 -4.37 9.32 -12.86
CA GLY A 248 -5.35 8.57 -12.10
C GLY A 248 -6.19 7.66 -12.94
N MET A 249 -7.16 7.05 -12.28
CA MET A 249 -8.24 6.29 -12.88
C MET A 249 -9.57 6.87 -12.44
N MET A 250 -10.53 6.87 -13.36
CA MET A 250 -11.93 7.14 -13.03
C MET A 250 -12.68 5.85 -12.80
N GLY A 251 -13.71 5.94 -11.97
CA GLY A 251 -14.74 4.93 -11.89
C GLY A 251 -15.44 4.74 -13.24
N GLY A 252 -15.88 3.52 -13.51
CA GLY A 252 -16.67 3.15 -14.68
C GLY A 252 -16.67 1.63 -14.90
N GLY A 253 -17.51 1.16 -15.83
CA GLY A 253 -17.64 -0.28 -16.10
C GLY A 253 -16.33 -0.98 -16.48
N ALA A 254 -15.41 -0.26 -17.12
CA ALA A 254 -14.13 -0.80 -17.56
C ALA A 254 -13.12 -1.07 -16.42
N VAL A 255 -13.35 -0.54 -15.22
CA VAL A 255 -12.53 -0.87 -14.04
C VAL A 255 -12.62 -2.37 -13.72
N ASN A 256 -13.81 -2.97 -13.90
CA ASN A 256 -14.03 -4.39 -13.66
C ASN A 256 -13.27 -5.27 -14.68
N ASP A 257 -13.24 -4.84 -15.94
CA ASP A 257 -12.49 -5.52 -17.00
C ASP A 257 -10.99 -5.52 -16.66
N LEU A 258 -10.45 -4.38 -16.20
CA LEU A 258 -9.05 -4.27 -15.79
C LEU A 258 -8.70 -5.23 -14.63
N ALA A 259 -9.58 -5.37 -13.64
CA ALA A 259 -9.38 -6.28 -12.50
C ALA A 259 -9.34 -7.77 -12.90
N ILE A 260 -10.18 -8.16 -13.87
CA ILE A 260 -10.17 -9.53 -14.41
C ILE A 260 -8.88 -9.78 -15.19
N LEU A 261 -8.43 -8.78 -15.97
CA LEU A 261 -7.28 -8.88 -16.86
C LEU A 261 -5.94 -8.82 -16.13
N SER A 262 -5.86 -8.10 -15.00
CA SER A 262 -4.68 -8.09 -14.13
C SER A 262 -4.46 -9.42 -13.39
N GLY A 263 -5.42 -10.34 -13.46
CA GLY A 263 -5.35 -11.64 -12.77
C GLY A 263 -5.55 -11.54 -11.26
N GLU A 264 -6.06 -10.39 -10.79
CA GLU A 264 -6.35 -10.16 -9.37
C GLU A 264 -7.60 -10.92 -8.90
N VAL A 265 -8.41 -11.44 -9.83
CA VAL A 265 -9.56 -12.31 -9.55
C VAL A 265 -9.18 -13.78 -9.78
N PRO A 266 -9.00 -14.59 -8.72
CA PRO A 266 -8.72 -16.01 -8.85
C PRO A 266 -9.90 -16.73 -9.51
N GLU A 267 -9.60 -17.72 -10.35
CA GLU A 267 -10.52 -18.67 -11.00
C GLU A 267 -11.15 -18.32 -12.36
N ILE A 268 -11.12 -17.08 -12.86
CA ILE A 268 -11.48 -16.81 -14.28
C ILE A 268 -10.25 -16.90 -15.21
N GLY A 269 -9.06 -16.63 -14.67
CA GLY A 269 -7.81 -16.60 -15.43
C GLY A 269 -7.30 -17.97 -15.89
N GLU A 270 -7.16 -18.95 -15.01
CA GLU A 270 -6.37 -20.16 -15.34
C GLU A 270 -7.03 -21.11 -16.36
N ARG A 271 -8.37 -21.16 -16.45
CA ARG A 271 -9.05 -21.98 -17.48
C ARG A 271 -9.14 -21.29 -18.85
N ARG A 272 -8.83 -19.98 -18.94
CA ARG A 272 -8.86 -19.21 -20.20
C ARG A 272 -7.47 -18.75 -20.65
N ALA A 273 -6.51 -18.58 -19.74
CA ALA A 273 -5.16 -18.06 -19.94
C ALA A 273 -4.19 -19.11 -20.50
N GLY A 274 -4.63 -19.86 -21.49
CA GLY A 274 -3.78 -20.72 -22.31
C GLY A 274 -3.26 -20.05 -23.57
N ARG A 275 -3.49 -18.75 -23.82
CA ARG A 275 -3.03 -18.06 -25.05
C ARG A 275 -3.06 -16.53 -24.83
N ASP A 276 -1.93 -15.88 -25.12
CA ASP A 276 -1.70 -14.45 -25.34
C ASP A 276 -2.36 -13.45 -24.35
N ARG A 277 -1.59 -13.02 -23.34
CA ARG A 277 -1.88 -11.79 -22.59
C ARG A 277 -1.53 -10.57 -23.45
N ASP A 278 -2.31 -10.32 -24.50
CA ASP A 278 -2.25 -9.02 -25.16
C ASP A 278 -2.81 -7.96 -24.19
N MET A 279 -1.94 -7.11 -23.67
CA MET A 279 -2.31 -5.98 -22.80
C MET A 279 -3.00 -4.84 -23.58
N VAL A 280 -2.89 -4.85 -24.90
CA VAL A 280 -3.33 -3.75 -25.77
C VAL A 280 -4.86 -3.54 -25.79
N PRO A 281 -5.71 -4.59 -25.88
CA PRO A 281 -7.17 -4.43 -25.85
C PRO A 281 -7.73 -3.89 -24.52
N VAL A 282 -6.91 -3.90 -23.47
CA VAL A 282 -7.28 -3.42 -22.12
C VAL A 282 -7.07 -1.91 -22.00
N LEU A 283 -6.05 -1.38 -22.66
CA LEU A 283 -5.68 0.04 -22.58
C LEU A 283 -6.74 0.96 -23.22
N ASP A 284 -7.41 0.49 -24.28
CA ASP A 284 -8.47 1.23 -24.98
C ASP A 284 -9.66 1.56 -24.06
N LYS A 285 -9.98 0.65 -23.13
CA LYS A 285 -11.10 0.83 -22.18
C LYS A 285 -10.64 1.26 -20.80
N ALA A 286 -9.34 1.21 -20.52
CA ALA A 286 -8.84 1.55 -19.20
C ALA A 286 -9.22 3.01 -18.89
N PRO A 287 -9.96 3.29 -17.80
CA PRO A 287 -10.43 4.63 -17.47
C PRO A 287 -9.30 5.48 -16.87
N LEU A 288 -8.10 5.36 -17.44
CA LEU A 288 -6.89 6.02 -17.04
C LEU A 288 -6.82 7.40 -17.66
N TYR A 289 -6.33 8.34 -16.88
CA TYR A 289 -6.11 9.69 -17.35
C TYR A 289 -4.84 10.28 -16.77
N ALA A 290 -4.35 11.31 -17.45
CA ALA A 290 -3.32 12.19 -16.95
C ALA A 290 -3.66 13.64 -17.26
N GLY A 291 -3.10 14.55 -16.46
CA GLY A 291 -3.22 15.96 -16.70
C GLY A 291 -2.05 16.75 -16.14
N VAL A 292 -1.84 17.93 -16.70
CA VAL A 292 -0.74 18.82 -16.34
C VAL A 292 -1.13 20.27 -16.56
N GLN A 293 -0.74 21.13 -15.64
CA GLN A 293 -0.97 22.56 -15.81
C GLN A 293 -0.10 23.12 -16.93
N VAL A 294 -0.68 23.97 -17.78
CA VAL A 294 -0.01 24.67 -18.86
C VAL A 294 0.15 26.15 -18.50
N LYS A 295 1.36 26.53 -18.09
CA LYS A 295 1.71 27.93 -17.73
C LYS A 295 1.92 28.82 -18.96
N ASN A 296 2.41 28.25 -20.06
CA ASN A 296 2.62 28.97 -21.33
C ASN A 296 1.96 28.23 -22.51
N PRO A 297 0.71 28.60 -22.87
CA PRO A 297 -0.03 27.94 -23.95
C PRO A 297 0.66 27.98 -25.32
N LEU A 298 1.40 29.06 -25.63
CA LEU A 298 2.09 29.20 -26.92
C LEU A 298 3.29 28.24 -27.01
N ALA A 299 4.10 28.15 -25.95
CA ALA A 299 5.21 27.21 -25.89
C ALA A 299 4.72 25.76 -25.89
N PHE A 300 3.58 25.48 -25.26
CA PHE A 300 2.96 24.17 -25.31
C PHE A 300 2.47 23.80 -26.71
N ALA A 301 1.79 24.73 -27.41
CA ALA A 301 1.35 24.51 -28.79
C ALA A 301 2.53 24.23 -29.73
N ALA A 302 3.64 24.95 -29.57
CA ALA A 302 4.89 24.67 -30.30
C ALA A 302 5.45 23.27 -29.98
N THR A 303 5.41 22.86 -28.72
CA THR A 303 5.83 21.51 -28.28
C THR A 303 4.97 20.42 -28.91
N LEU A 304 3.64 20.58 -28.92
CA LEU A 304 2.73 19.63 -29.57
C LEU A 304 2.97 19.56 -31.08
N ALA A 305 3.21 20.69 -31.74
CA ALA A 305 3.53 20.73 -33.16
C ALA A 305 4.86 20.02 -33.48
N ALA A 306 5.89 20.23 -32.65
CA ALA A 306 7.19 19.56 -32.76
C ALA A 306 7.06 18.04 -32.57
N LEU A 307 6.31 17.60 -31.55
CA LEU A 307 6.04 16.19 -31.28
C LEU A 307 5.27 15.54 -32.43
N ARG A 308 4.22 16.19 -32.94
CA ARG A 308 3.47 15.73 -34.11
C ARG A 308 4.39 15.57 -35.33
N GLY A 309 5.24 16.56 -35.60
CA GLY A 309 6.21 16.50 -36.70
C GLY A 309 7.24 15.38 -36.53
N PHE A 310 7.70 15.13 -35.30
CA PHE A 310 8.60 14.02 -34.99
C PHE A 310 7.94 12.67 -35.26
N ILE A 311 6.73 12.45 -34.72
CA ILE A 311 5.99 11.19 -34.92
C ILE A 311 5.71 10.96 -36.41
N GLN A 312 5.32 12.00 -37.15
CA GLN A 312 5.11 11.91 -38.60
C GLN A 312 6.40 11.60 -39.38
N THR A 313 7.57 11.95 -38.85
CA THR A 313 8.86 11.64 -39.45
C THR A 313 9.32 10.22 -39.10
N ALA A 314 9.16 9.81 -37.84
CA ALA A 314 9.58 8.50 -37.34
C ALA A 314 8.65 7.37 -37.80
N ALA A 315 7.36 7.65 -37.90
CA ALA A 315 6.30 6.70 -38.26
C ALA A 315 5.32 7.33 -39.26
N PRO A 316 5.76 7.60 -40.51
CA PRO A 316 4.95 8.31 -41.50
C PRO A 316 3.64 7.60 -41.80
N GLY A 317 2.52 8.30 -41.62
CA GLY A 317 1.20 7.78 -41.97
C GLY A 317 0.64 6.72 -41.01
N MET A 318 1.28 6.43 -39.87
CA MET A 318 0.77 5.48 -38.88
C MET A 318 -0.31 6.08 -37.98
N LEU A 319 -0.24 7.38 -37.68
CA LEU A 319 -1.16 8.10 -36.79
C LEU A 319 -1.84 9.27 -37.50
N GLU A 320 -3.09 9.53 -37.14
CA GLU A 320 -3.93 10.62 -37.63
C GLU A 320 -4.42 11.48 -36.46
N TRP A 321 -4.17 12.80 -36.56
CA TRP A 321 -4.73 13.80 -35.67
C TRP A 321 -6.01 14.32 -36.32
N GLY A 322 -7.14 13.99 -35.71
CA GLY A 322 -8.47 14.37 -36.16
C GLY A 322 -9.18 15.31 -35.20
N ASP A 323 -10.28 15.87 -35.68
CA ASP A 323 -11.24 16.58 -34.84
C ASP A 323 -11.95 15.58 -33.92
N GLY A 324 -11.83 15.80 -32.60
CA GLY A 324 -12.57 15.06 -31.58
C GLY A 324 -13.91 15.72 -31.25
N GLY A 325 -14.28 16.80 -31.93
CA GLY A 325 -15.44 17.61 -31.63
C GLY A 325 -15.22 18.55 -30.44
N THR A 326 -16.31 19.00 -29.85
CA THR A 326 -16.30 19.95 -28.73
C THR A 326 -17.13 19.43 -27.57
N TYR A 327 -16.69 19.70 -26.35
CA TYR A 327 -17.44 19.41 -25.13
C TYR A 327 -17.39 20.63 -24.21
N ARG A 328 -18.55 21.15 -23.79
CA ARG A 328 -18.67 22.42 -23.02
C ARG A 328 -17.81 23.57 -23.59
N ASP A 329 -17.89 23.75 -24.91
CA ASP A 329 -17.10 24.74 -25.67
C ASP A 329 -15.57 24.54 -25.63
N VAL A 330 -15.09 23.42 -25.09
CA VAL A 330 -13.68 23.02 -25.12
C VAL A 330 -13.44 22.14 -26.35
N PRO A 331 -12.52 22.52 -27.26
CA PRO A 331 -12.17 21.69 -28.41
C PRO A 331 -11.37 20.47 -27.97
N ILE A 332 -11.68 19.33 -28.57
CA ILE A 332 -11.05 18.04 -28.28
C ILE A 332 -10.30 17.58 -29.51
N THR A 333 -9.08 17.08 -29.31
CA THR A 333 -8.29 16.46 -30.38
C THR A 333 -8.26 14.95 -30.18
N ARG A 334 -8.48 14.21 -31.27
CA ARG A 334 -8.36 12.75 -31.33
C ARG A 334 -7.06 12.37 -32.04
N VAL A 335 -6.32 11.42 -31.50
CA VAL A 335 -5.12 10.84 -32.12
C VAL A 335 -5.33 9.33 -32.24
N GLY A 336 -5.53 8.86 -33.47
CA GLY A 336 -5.84 7.46 -33.77
C GLY A 336 -4.91 6.85 -34.82
N ALA A 337 -4.91 5.53 -34.95
CA ALA A 337 -4.14 4.83 -36.00
C ALA A 337 -4.82 4.95 -37.37
N LYS A 338 -4.02 5.11 -38.44
CA LYS A 338 -4.55 5.28 -39.81
C LYS A 338 -4.66 3.97 -40.61
N THR A 339 -4.03 2.89 -40.16
CA THR A 339 -3.97 1.59 -40.86
C THR A 339 -4.28 0.44 -39.93
N SER A 340 -5.36 -0.29 -40.22
CA SER A 340 -5.84 -1.50 -39.53
C SER A 340 -4.97 -2.76 -39.71
N ASN A 341 -3.74 -2.64 -40.22
CA ASN A 341 -2.86 -3.78 -40.51
C ASN A 341 -1.93 -4.16 -39.34
N PHE A 342 -1.82 -3.28 -38.34
CA PHE A 342 -1.34 -3.70 -37.02
C PHE A 342 -2.60 -4.08 -36.24
N ASP A 343 -2.81 -5.38 -36.07
CA ASP A 343 -3.88 -5.91 -35.23
C ASP A 343 -3.52 -5.67 -33.76
N LEU A 344 -3.55 -4.39 -33.37
CA LEU A 344 -3.36 -3.93 -31.99
C LEU A 344 -4.65 -4.07 -31.18
N GLY A 345 -5.67 -4.79 -31.66
CA GLY A 345 -6.93 -5.01 -30.94
C GLY A 345 -7.67 -3.70 -30.65
N HIS A 346 -8.54 -3.29 -31.57
CA HIS A 346 -9.40 -2.10 -31.51
C HIS A 346 -8.69 -0.72 -31.61
N ASP A 347 -9.43 0.25 -32.14
CA ASP A 347 -9.03 1.64 -32.39
C ASP A 347 -8.81 2.40 -31.06
N ALA A 348 -7.72 2.11 -30.34
CA ALA A 348 -7.35 2.84 -29.13
C ALA A 348 -6.99 4.30 -29.48
N ASP A 349 -7.99 5.17 -29.46
CA ASP A 349 -7.86 6.57 -29.76
C ASP A 349 -7.44 7.35 -28.50
N LEU A 350 -6.29 7.99 -28.56
CA LEU A 350 -5.90 8.95 -27.53
C LEU A 350 -6.66 10.25 -27.76
N VAL A 351 -7.42 10.70 -26.76
CA VAL A 351 -8.16 11.97 -26.79
C VAL A 351 -7.60 12.94 -25.76
N TYR A 352 -7.45 14.21 -26.14
CA TYR A 352 -6.97 15.25 -25.23
C TYR A 352 -7.68 16.59 -25.42
N ALA A 353 -7.66 17.40 -24.37
CA ALA A 353 -8.24 18.75 -24.32
C ALA A 353 -7.41 19.68 -23.41
N ILE A 354 -7.67 20.99 -23.49
CA ILE A 354 -7.01 21.99 -22.64
C ILE A 354 -8.05 22.91 -21.94
N PRO A 355 -8.91 22.38 -21.07
CA PRO A 355 -9.84 23.19 -20.28
C PRO A 355 -9.08 24.09 -19.29
N ALA A 356 -9.43 25.38 -19.26
CA ALA A 356 -8.93 26.36 -18.28
C ALA A 356 -7.40 26.35 -18.03
N GLY A 357 -6.60 26.05 -19.06
CA GLY A 357 -5.13 26.01 -18.95
C GLY A 357 -4.55 24.73 -18.35
N VAL A 358 -5.33 23.64 -18.27
CA VAL A 358 -4.86 22.31 -17.86
C VAL A 358 -4.95 21.39 -19.07
N PHE A 359 -3.84 20.82 -19.51
CA PHE A 359 -3.85 19.77 -20.53
C PHE A 359 -4.30 18.47 -19.87
N VAL A 360 -5.34 17.83 -20.41
CA VAL A 360 -5.86 16.55 -19.93
C VAL A 360 -5.93 15.55 -21.09
N VAL A 361 -5.63 14.30 -20.81
CA VAL A 361 -5.55 13.23 -21.81
C VAL A 361 -6.07 11.90 -21.25
N SER A 362 -6.72 11.12 -22.10
CA SER A 362 -7.31 9.81 -21.80
C SER A 362 -7.39 8.96 -23.07
N PHE A 363 -7.50 7.64 -22.92
CA PHE A 363 -7.92 6.73 -24.00
C PHE A 363 -9.45 6.55 -24.05
N ASP A 364 -10.13 6.86 -22.94
CA ASP A 364 -11.60 6.86 -22.86
C ASP A 364 -12.16 8.29 -23.00
N ARG A 365 -13.09 8.46 -23.94
CA ARG A 365 -13.78 9.73 -24.16
C ARG A 365 -14.68 10.11 -22.97
N GLY A 366 -15.34 9.14 -22.34
CA GLY A 366 -16.18 9.43 -21.18
C GLY A 366 -15.38 9.97 -20.00
N ALA A 367 -14.18 9.43 -19.77
CA ALA A 367 -13.23 9.92 -18.79
C ALA A 367 -12.72 11.33 -19.13
N LEU A 368 -12.42 11.61 -20.41
CA LEU A 368 -12.01 12.95 -20.82
C LEU A 368 -13.10 14.00 -20.57
N ASP A 369 -14.35 13.71 -20.94
CA ASP A 369 -15.48 14.64 -20.73
C ASP A 369 -15.67 14.93 -19.23
N ARG A 370 -15.58 13.90 -18.37
CA ARG A 370 -15.60 14.08 -16.91
C ARG A 370 -14.40 14.87 -16.38
N LEU A 371 -13.20 14.72 -16.94
CA LEU A 371 -12.06 15.57 -16.56
C LEU A 371 -12.30 17.02 -16.92
N ILE A 372 -12.89 17.27 -18.10
CA ILE A 372 -13.23 18.63 -18.52
C ILE A 372 -14.24 19.23 -17.54
N ASP A 373 -15.28 18.49 -17.15
CA ASP A 373 -16.21 18.92 -16.11
C ASP A 373 -15.51 19.24 -14.80
N GLN A 374 -14.69 18.31 -14.28
CA GLN A 374 -14.00 18.50 -13.00
C GLN A 374 -13.06 19.71 -13.02
N VAL A 375 -12.35 19.97 -14.13
CA VAL A 375 -11.48 21.14 -14.29
C VAL A 375 -12.30 22.43 -14.38
N LEU A 376 -13.35 22.46 -15.20
CA LEU A 376 -14.17 23.65 -15.40
C LEU A 376 -15.02 24.01 -14.16
N ASP A 377 -15.49 23.01 -13.44
CA ASP A 377 -16.29 23.16 -12.22
C ASP A 377 -15.42 23.35 -10.96
N GLY A 378 -14.10 23.24 -11.10
CA GLY A 378 -13.14 23.51 -10.03
C GLY A 378 -13.07 22.44 -8.94
N THR A 379 -13.50 21.21 -9.25
CA THR A 379 -13.40 20.03 -8.37
C THR A 379 -12.15 19.19 -8.62
N GLN A 380 -11.42 19.48 -9.71
CA GLN A 380 -10.09 18.94 -9.99
C GLN A 380 -8.98 19.78 -9.33
N VAL A 381 -7.75 19.28 -9.37
CA VAL A 381 -6.54 19.99 -8.91
C VAL A 381 -6.47 21.39 -9.51
N ARG A 382 -6.15 22.37 -8.66
CA ARG A 382 -6.00 23.78 -9.06
C ARG A 382 -4.89 24.48 -8.29
N LEU A 383 -4.47 25.63 -8.78
CA LEU A 383 -3.60 26.51 -8.00
C LEU A 383 -4.33 27.08 -6.79
N PRO A 384 -3.62 27.35 -5.68
CA PRO A 384 -4.16 28.07 -4.54
C PRO A 384 -4.52 29.51 -4.94
N LYS A 385 -5.62 30.05 -4.41
CA LYS A 385 -5.94 31.49 -4.54
C LYS A 385 -5.13 32.30 -3.54
N GLU A 386 -4.95 33.60 -3.78
CA GLU A 386 -4.34 34.52 -2.80
C GLU A 386 -5.07 34.40 -1.45
N GLY A 387 -4.33 34.02 -0.39
CA GLY A 387 -4.85 33.79 0.96
C GLY A 387 -5.13 32.32 1.32
N GLU A 388 -5.15 31.37 0.37
CA GLU A 388 -5.30 29.94 0.64
C GLU A 388 -3.96 29.24 0.96
N ALA A 389 -2.81 29.89 0.74
CA ALA A 389 -1.48 29.30 0.79
C ALA A 389 -0.89 29.02 2.20
N ASN A 390 -1.63 29.31 3.29
CA ASN A 390 -1.06 29.43 4.64
C ASN A 390 -1.26 28.22 5.59
N ALA A 391 -1.75 27.09 5.09
CA ALA A 391 -1.78 25.84 5.85
C ALA A 391 -1.05 24.77 5.03
N SER A 392 0.24 24.56 5.34
CA SER A 392 1.15 23.53 4.81
C SER A 392 0.92 23.12 3.34
N PRO A 393 1.68 23.68 2.39
CA PRO A 393 1.43 23.47 0.97
C PRO A 393 1.50 21.98 0.60
N THR A 394 0.38 21.42 0.13
CA THR A 394 0.38 20.08 -0.46
C THR A 394 1.28 20.09 -1.69
N GLN A 395 2.29 19.22 -1.68
CA GLN A 395 3.26 19.05 -2.76
C GLN A 395 3.14 17.67 -3.43
N ALA A 396 2.57 16.70 -2.74
CA ALA A 396 2.13 15.44 -3.35
C ALA A 396 0.88 14.94 -2.63
N ASP A 397 -0.03 14.30 -3.34
CA ASP A 397 -1.18 13.64 -2.71
C ASP A 397 -1.61 12.40 -3.46
N PHE A 398 -2.16 11.47 -2.69
CA PHE A 398 -2.89 10.33 -3.17
C PHE A 398 -4.32 10.40 -2.64
N ARG A 399 -5.28 10.28 -3.54
CA ARG A 399 -6.70 10.31 -3.20
C ARG A 399 -7.42 9.14 -3.86
N VAL A 400 -8.27 8.48 -3.08
CA VAL A 400 -9.31 7.56 -3.55
C VAL A 400 -10.64 8.10 -3.05
N ALA A 401 -11.56 8.41 -3.95
CA ALA A 401 -12.92 8.81 -3.61
C ALA A 401 -13.89 7.88 -4.33
N VAL A 402 -14.63 7.09 -3.56
CA VAL A 402 -15.66 6.20 -4.06
C VAL A 402 -16.92 7.05 -4.28
N GLY A 403 -17.34 7.20 -5.53
CA GLY A 403 -18.57 7.95 -5.83
C GLY A 403 -19.80 7.23 -5.28
N GLU A 404 -20.76 7.99 -4.75
CA GLU A 404 -22.05 7.42 -4.35
C GLU A 404 -22.82 6.85 -5.55
N ASP A 405 -22.73 7.54 -6.70
CA ASP A 405 -23.41 7.18 -7.94
C ASP A 405 -22.61 6.20 -8.83
N ASP A 406 -21.33 5.95 -8.50
CA ASP A 406 -20.45 5.05 -9.27
C ASP A 406 -19.77 4.01 -8.35
N PRO A 407 -20.32 2.78 -8.28
CA PRO A 407 -19.80 1.74 -7.42
C PRO A 407 -18.55 1.06 -7.97
N SER A 408 -18.07 1.39 -9.16
CA SER A 408 -17.00 0.64 -9.84
C SER A 408 -15.69 0.55 -9.05
N LEU A 409 -15.25 1.63 -8.39
CA LEU A 409 -14.07 1.60 -7.53
C LEU A 409 -14.30 0.74 -6.28
N ARG A 410 -15.53 0.69 -5.76
CA ARG A 410 -15.91 -0.22 -4.68
C ARG A 410 -15.86 -1.66 -5.16
N THR A 411 -16.39 -1.95 -6.36
CA THR A 411 -16.33 -3.27 -6.99
C THR A 411 -14.89 -3.71 -7.24
N LEU A 412 -14.01 -2.81 -7.71
CA LEU A 412 -12.58 -3.09 -7.82
C LEU A 412 -11.98 -3.49 -6.48
N GLY A 413 -12.30 -2.74 -5.42
CA GLY A 413 -11.89 -3.06 -4.06
C GLY A 413 -12.32 -4.47 -3.65
N TYR A 414 -13.55 -4.87 -3.95
CA TYR A 414 -14.03 -6.24 -3.71
C TYR A 414 -13.23 -7.28 -4.49
N LEU A 415 -13.01 -7.05 -5.78
CA LEU A 415 -12.33 -8.02 -6.65
C LEU A 415 -10.88 -8.24 -6.21
N VAL A 416 -10.12 -7.17 -5.97
CA VAL A 416 -8.71 -7.23 -5.54
C VAL A 416 -8.60 -7.89 -4.16
N MET A 417 -9.42 -7.46 -3.21
CA MET A 417 -9.35 -8.01 -1.85
C MET A 417 -9.88 -9.44 -1.76
N GLU A 418 -10.81 -9.84 -2.61
CA GLU A 418 -11.24 -11.23 -2.72
C GLU A 418 -10.11 -12.13 -3.24
N GLY A 419 -9.29 -11.62 -4.16
CA GLY A 419 -8.10 -12.32 -4.62
C GLY A 419 -7.15 -12.70 -3.49
N GLU A 420 -6.89 -11.75 -2.58
CA GLU A 420 -6.12 -12.01 -1.38
C GLU A 420 -6.86 -12.89 -0.36
N ALA A 421 -8.18 -12.73 -0.22
CA ALA A 421 -8.98 -13.54 0.68
C ALA A 421 -8.96 -15.03 0.30
N VAL A 422 -9.05 -15.35 -0.99
CA VAL A 422 -8.94 -16.72 -1.51
C VAL A 422 -7.54 -17.29 -1.27
N ARG A 423 -6.47 -16.52 -1.55
CA ARG A 423 -5.08 -16.94 -1.26
C ARG A 423 -4.89 -17.25 0.22
N GLN A 424 -5.36 -16.36 1.09
CA GLN A 424 -5.30 -16.55 2.53
C GLN A 424 -6.13 -17.75 2.98
N TRP A 425 -7.34 -17.93 2.44
CA TRP A 425 -8.20 -19.08 2.74
C TRP A 425 -7.50 -20.41 2.44
N GLN A 426 -6.83 -20.55 1.30
CA GLN A 426 -6.12 -21.77 0.95
C GLN A 426 -5.04 -22.12 1.98
N VAL A 427 -4.29 -21.11 2.44
CA VAL A 427 -3.28 -21.27 3.50
C VAL A 427 -3.94 -21.65 4.82
N ALA A 428 -4.97 -20.91 5.24
CA ALA A 428 -5.69 -21.17 6.48
C ALA A 428 -6.37 -22.55 6.49
N HIS A 429 -6.94 -23.00 5.37
CA HIS A 429 -7.58 -24.30 5.24
C HIS A 429 -6.57 -25.44 5.36
N ARG A 430 -5.38 -25.30 4.75
CA ARG A 430 -4.30 -26.29 4.91
C ARG A 430 -3.86 -26.38 6.37
N ASP A 431 -3.68 -25.25 7.03
CA ASP A 431 -3.21 -25.22 8.43
C ASP A 431 -4.30 -25.78 9.37
N ALA A 432 -5.58 -25.46 9.12
CA ALA A 432 -6.72 -26.01 9.85
C ALA A 432 -6.87 -27.53 9.62
N GLU A 433 -6.70 -28.01 8.39
CA GLU A 433 -6.78 -29.44 8.04
C GLU A 433 -5.68 -30.23 8.75
N LEU A 434 -4.45 -29.72 8.71
CA LEU A 434 -3.31 -30.30 9.42
C LEU A 434 -3.59 -30.38 10.93
N PHE A 435 -4.14 -29.31 11.50
CA PHE A 435 -4.50 -29.23 12.90
C PHE A 435 -5.60 -30.25 13.29
N VAL A 436 -6.68 -30.32 12.50
CA VAL A 436 -7.81 -31.23 12.75
C VAL A 436 -7.38 -32.68 12.63
N ARG A 437 -6.58 -33.03 11.61
CA ARG A 437 -6.07 -34.40 11.43
C ARG A 437 -5.14 -34.82 12.57
N THR A 438 -4.43 -33.87 13.17
CA THR A 438 -3.50 -34.13 14.27
C THR A 438 -4.21 -34.29 15.61
N PHE A 439 -5.15 -33.39 15.92
CA PHE A 439 -5.74 -33.29 17.27
C PHE A 439 -7.19 -33.77 17.35
N GLY A 440 -7.84 -34.06 16.22
CA GLY A 440 -9.24 -34.48 16.17
C GLY A 440 -10.24 -33.40 16.59
N VAL A 441 -9.80 -32.13 16.70
CA VAL A 441 -10.62 -30.99 17.10
C VAL A 441 -10.46 -29.85 16.12
N LEU A 442 -11.53 -29.09 15.90
CA LEU A 442 -11.50 -27.89 15.08
C LEU A 442 -10.69 -26.78 15.76
N PRO A 443 -10.00 -25.91 14.99
CA PRO A 443 -9.26 -24.76 15.53
C PRO A 443 -10.20 -23.60 15.94
N VAL A 444 -11.43 -23.90 16.37
CA VAL A 444 -12.46 -22.92 16.75
C VAL A 444 -12.90 -23.12 18.21
N GLY A 445 -13.49 -22.07 18.78
CA GLY A 445 -13.85 -22.03 20.20
C GLY A 445 -12.63 -21.98 21.14
N ASP A 446 -12.85 -21.78 22.44
CA ASP A 446 -11.76 -21.48 23.39
C ASP A 446 -10.71 -22.59 23.50
N ALA A 447 -11.10 -23.86 23.40
CA ALA A 447 -10.17 -24.98 23.48
C ALA A 447 -9.36 -25.16 22.18
N GLY A 448 -10.04 -25.15 21.03
CA GLY A 448 -9.41 -25.27 19.71
C GLY A 448 -8.45 -24.11 19.44
N LYS A 449 -8.90 -22.87 19.69
CA LYS A 449 -8.10 -21.66 19.53
C LYS A 449 -6.86 -21.65 20.42
N ARG A 450 -6.96 -21.99 21.70
CA ARG A 450 -5.79 -22.08 22.60
C ARG A 450 -4.77 -23.09 22.09
N LYS A 451 -5.23 -24.23 21.59
CA LYS A 451 -4.35 -25.27 21.06
C LYS A 451 -3.76 -24.89 19.69
N ALA A 452 -4.50 -24.18 18.83
CA ALA A 452 -3.96 -23.60 17.60
C ALA A 452 -2.86 -22.58 17.90
N LEU A 453 -3.11 -21.63 18.83
CA LEU A 453 -2.09 -20.70 19.29
C LEU A 453 -0.86 -21.40 19.88
N ALA A 454 -1.06 -22.47 20.64
CA ALA A 454 0.03 -23.26 21.23
C ALA A 454 0.97 -23.87 20.18
N TYR A 455 0.42 -24.48 19.12
CA TYR A 455 1.21 -25.27 18.15
C TYR A 455 1.54 -24.52 16.86
N LEU A 456 0.64 -23.68 16.36
CA LEU A 456 0.84 -22.87 15.15
C LEU A 456 1.38 -21.47 15.48
N GLY A 457 1.09 -20.95 16.67
CA GLY A 457 1.34 -19.55 17.04
C GLY A 457 0.27 -18.58 16.55
N PHE A 458 -0.74 -19.06 15.82
CA PHE A 458 -1.85 -18.27 15.30
C PHE A 458 -3.12 -19.14 15.20
N GLU A 459 -4.26 -18.48 15.04
CA GLU A 459 -5.52 -19.13 14.72
C GLU A 459 -5.72 -19.08 13.20
N PRO A 460 -5.90 -20.21 12.50
CA PRO A 460 -6.29 -20.22 11.10
C PRO A 460 -7.62 -19.48 10.91
N ALA A 461 -7.59 -18.37 10.18
CA ALA A 461 -8.75 -17.51 9.96
C ALA A 461 -8.73 -16.93 8.54
N VAL A 462 -9.91 -16.52 8.06
CA VAL A 462 -10.12 -15.97 6.72
C VAL A 462 -10.66 -14.55 6.84
N THR A 463 -10.20 -13.62 6.00
CA THR A 463 -10.60 -12.20 6.01
C THR A 463 -12.09 -11.96 5.81
N GLN A 464 -12.76 -12.78 4.99
CA GLN A 464 -14.22 -12.75 4.85
C GLN A 464 -14.99 -13.23 6.10
N GLY A 465 -14.28 -13.74 7.12
CA GLY A 465 -14.87 -14.43 8.26
C GLY A 465 -15.25 -15.86 7.89
N GLY A 466 -16.34 -16.36 8.48
CA GLY A 466 -16.77 -17.75 8.33
C GLY A 466 -16.14 -18.68 9.37
N ALA A 467 -16.49 -19.97 9.28
CA ALA A 467 -16.03 -20.99 10.21
C ALA A 467 -15.58 -22.24 9.46
N PHE A 468 -14.63 -22.95 10.06
CA PHE A 468 -14.26 -24.29 9.65
C PHE A 468 -15.18 -25.31 10.32
N GLU A 469 -15.67 -26.25 9.52
CA GLU A 469 -16.54 -27.33 9.96
C GLU A 469 -16.02 -28.67 9.44
N LEU A 470 -16.15 -29.72 10.24
CA LEU A 470 -15.84 -31.08 9.81
C LEU A 470 -17.13 -31.75 9.36
N ALA A 471 -17.25 -32.00 8.05
CA ALA A 471 -18.41 -32.70 7.51
C ALA A 471 -18.44 -34.16 8.00
N GLY A 472 -19.62 -34.80 7.98
CA GLY A 472 -19.79 -36.18 8.45
C GLY A 472 -18.96 -37.23 7.69
N ASN A 473 -18.41 -36.89 6.53
CA ASN A 473 -17.46 -37.71 5.77
C ASN A 473 -15.98 -37.48 6.15
N GLY A 474 -15.71 -36.67 7.18
CA GLY A 474 -14.37 -36.34 7.66
C GLY A 474 -13.62 -35.29 6.84
N ARG A 475 -14.26 -34.63 5.87
CA ARG A 475 -13.66 -33.52 5.12
C ARG A 475 -13.85 -32.20 5.86
N LEU A 476 -12.77 -31.43 6.02
CA LEU A 476 -12.86 -30.06 6.48
C LEU A 476 -13.47 -29.19 5.37
N THR A 477 -14.43 -28.36 5.74
CA THR A 477 -15.06 -27.38 4.87
C THR A 477 -15.05 -26.01 5.55
N HIS A 478 -15.06 -24.95 4.75
CA HIS A 478 -15.23 -23.59 5.22
C HIS A 478 -16.63 -23.09 4.84
N SER A 479 -17.34 -22.45 5.77
CA SER A 479 -18.73 -22.04 5.57
C SER A 479 -18.96 -21.11 4.35
N ILE A 480 -17.94 -20.34 3.97
CA ILE A 480 -17.98 -19.44 2.82
C ILE A 480 -17.40 -20.10 1.57
N TYR A 481 -16.21 -20.70 1.70
CA TYR A 481 -15.37 -21.09 0.57
C TYR A 481 -15.44 -22.58 0.22
N GLY A 482 -16.15 -23.39 1.01
CA GLY A 482 -16.22 -24.83 0.79
C GLY A 482 -14.90 -25.53 1.09
N THR A 483 -14.53 -26.48 0.25
CA THR A 483 -13.31 -27.29 0.43
C THR A 483 -12.27 -26.96 -0.65
N ILE A 484 -11.00 -27.31 -0.43
CA ILE A 484 -9.97 -27.11 -1.47
C ILE A 484 -10.32 -27.86 -2.78
N ALA A 485 -10.90 -29.06 -2.68
CA ALA A 485 -11.23 -29.86 -3.88
C ALA A 485 -12.54 -29.44 -4.55
N GLU A 486 -13.43 -28.79 -3.81
CA GLU A 486 -14.74 -28.32 -4.25
C GLU A 486 -14.95 -26.92 -3.64
N PRO A 487 -14.28 -25.88 -4.18
CA PRO A 487 -14.45 -24.51 -3.68
C PRO A 487 -15.81 -23.95 -4.07
N ASN A 488 -16.38 -23.14 -3.20
CA ASN A 488 -17.58 -22.37 -3.50
C ASN A 488 -17.20 -21.11 -4.28
N LEU A 489 -17.94 -20.84 -5.36
CA LEU A 489 -17.90 -19.54 -6.02
C LEU A 489 -18.72 -18.56 -5.19
N VAL A 490 -18.03 -17.62 -4.56
CA VAL A 490 -18.62 -16.65 -3.65
C VAL A 490 -19.16 -15.46 -4.44
N ALA A 491 -20.42 -15.10 -4.21
CA ALA A 491 -20.96 -13.84 -4.71
C ALA A 491 -20.41 -12.68 -3.87
N LEU A 492 -19.87 -11.65 -4.55
CA LEU A 492 -19.39 -10.44 -3.89
C LEU A 492 -20.45 -9.33 -3.95
N PRO A 493 -20.61 -8.55 -2.87
CA PRO A 493 -19.95 -8.69 -1.58
C PRO A 493 -20.50 -9.87 -0.75
N VAL A 494 -19.66 -10.45 0.12
CA VAL A 494 -20.12 -11.45 1.11
C VAL A 494 -20.90 -10.74 2.21
N GLU A 495 -22.17 -11.09 2.36
CA GLU A 495 -23.08 -10.47 3.33
C GLU A 495 -22.52 -10.58 4.76
N GLY A 496 -22.46 -9.45 5.47
CA GLY A 496 -22.02 -9.38 6.86
C GLY A 496 -20.52 -9.60 7.10
N SER A 497 -19.73 -9.86 6.05
CA SER A 497 -18.29 -10.11 6.16
C SER A 497 -17.52 -8.90 6.72
N PRO A 498 -16.43 -9.12 7.48
CA PRO A 498 -15.55 -8.04 7.91
C PRO A 498 -14.96 -7.25 6.75
N LEU A 499 -14.55 -7.94 5.68
CA LEU A 499 -14.02 -7.31 4.47
C LEU A 499 -15.09 -6.46 3.76
N GLY A 500 -16.33 -6.95 3.66
CA GLY A 500 -17.45 -6.19 3.14
C GLY A 500 -17.69 -4.89 3.90
N LYS A 501 -17.73 -4.95 5.23
CA LYS A 501 -17.88 -3.75 6.08
C LYS A 501 -16.75 -2.74 5.89
N LEU A 502 -15.52 -3.21 5.65
CA LEU A 502 -14.37 -2.36 5.39
C LEU A 502 -14.52 -1.61 4.05
N ILE A 503 -14.86 -2.34 2.99
CA ILE A 503 -14.98 -1.79 1.62
C ILE A 503 -16.21 -0.90 1.49
N ASP A 504 -17.38 -1.35 1.97
CA ASP A 504 -18.61 -0.56 1.97
C ASP A 504 -18.47 0.70 2.81
N GLY A 505 -17.73 0.58 3.91
CA GLY A 505 -17.45 1.67 4.84
C GLY A 505 -16.47 2.71 4.29
N LEU A 506 -15.91 2.57 3.08
CA LEU A 506 -15.00 3.56 2.51
C LEU A 506 -15.77 4.51 1.56
N ALA A 507 -15.86 5.78 1.93
CA ALA A 507 -16.32 6.85 1.02
C ALA A 507 -15.13 7.55 0.36
N SER A 508 -14.12 7.95 1.14
CA SER A 508 -12.88 8.50 0.59
C SER A 508 -11.68 8.27 1.51
N LEU A 509 -10.51 8.16 0.91
CA LEU A 509 -9.21 8.17 1.55
C LEU A 509 -8.34 9.21 0.84
N GLY A 510 -7.82 10.18 1.59
CA GLY A 510 -6.86 11.15 1.09
C GLY A 510 -5.60 11.11 1.95
N LEU A 511 -4.45 11.16 1.31
CA LEU A 511 -3.13 11.31 1.92
C LEU A 511 -2.40 12.44 1.20
N GLN A 512 -2.04 13.48 1.93
CA GLN A 512 -1.34 14.65 1.42
C GLN A 512 0.02 14.74 2.10
N LEU A 513 1.03 15.07 1.31
CA LEU A 513 2.40 15.26 1.73
C LEU A 513 2.83 16.69 1.40
N GLY A 514 3.46 17.33 2.38
CA GLY A 514 4.09 18.64 2.26
C GLY A 514 5.45 18.63 2.95
N PHE A 515 6.31 19.52 2.50
CA PHE A 515 7.64 19.74 3.01
C PHE A 515 7.72 21.17 3.54
N GLU A 516 8.19 21.32 4.77
CA GLU A 516 8.38 22.61 5.43
C GLU A 516 9.85 22.82 5.76
N GLY A 517 10.28 24.08 5.98
CA GLY A 517 11.64 24.42 6.43
C GLY A 517 12.71 24.42 5.33
N GLU A 518 13.89 24.98 5.67
CA GLU A 518 15.03 25.13 4.76
C GLU A 518 16.28 24.42 5.31
N GLY A 519 17.05 23.76 4.44
CA GLY A 519 18.27 23.06 4.83
C GLY A 519 18.02 21.98 5.88
N GLN A 520 18.83 21.98 6.95
CA GLN A 520 18.80 20.97 8.02
C GLN A 520 17.59 21.07 8.95
N THR A 521 16.71 22.07 8.78
CA THR A 521 15.45 22.19 9.54
C THR A 521 14.23 21.77 8.73
N SER A 522 14.46 21.15 7.56
CA SER A 522 13.34 20.69 6.74
C SER A 522 12.53 19.61 7.43
N GLY A 523 11.25 19.50 7.15
CA GLY A 523 10.32 18.59 7.82
C GLY A 523 9.31 18.02 6.87
N LEU A 524 8.89 16.77 7.09
CA LEU A 524 7.78 16.16 6.36
C LEU A 524 6.50 16.40 7.15
N HIS A 525 5.51 16.93 6.47
CA HIS A 525 4.15 17.05 6.95
C HIS A 525 3.28 16.10 6.15
N VAL A 526 2.56 15.21 6.84
CA VAL A 526 1.63 14.28 6.22
C VAL A 526 0.27 14.47 6.87
N THR A 527 -0.71 14.85 6.07
CA THR A 527 -2.10 14.86 6.52
C THR A 527 -2.86 13.77 5.81
N GLY A 528 -3.83 13.20 6.50
CA GLY A 528 -4.69 12.19 5.90
C GLY A 528 -6.10 12.29 6.43
N ALA A 529 -7.04 11.83 5.63
CA ALA A 529 -8.42 11.71 6.03
C ALA A 529 -9.05 10.46 5.43
N TRP A 530 -9.75 9.73 6.27
CA TRP A 530 -10.61 8.63 5.90
C TRP A 530 -12.05 9.00 6.25
N THR A 531 -12.91 9.06 5.23
CA THR A 531 -14.34 9.28 5.40
C THR A 531 -15.07 7.97 5.13
N ARG A 532 -16.02 7.63 6.00
CA ARG A 532 -16.90 6.49 5.82
C ARG A 532 -18.23 6.89 5.21
N THR A 533 -18.82 5.95 4.49
CA THR A 533 -20.22 6.04 4.04
C THR A 533 -21.15 6.17 5.24
N LYS A 534 -22.31 6.80 5.03
CA LYS A 534 -23.31 7.02 6.08
C LYS A 534 -24.12 5.78 6.42
#